data_AF-M9YQP8-F1
#
_entry.id   AF-M9YQP8-F1
#
_cell.length_a   1.000
_cell.length_b   1.000
_cell.length_c   1.000
_cell.angle_alpha   90.00
_cell.angle_beta   90.00
_cell.angle_gamma   90.00
#
_symmetry.space_group_name_H-M   'P 1'
#
loop_
_entity.id
_entity.type
_entity.pdbx_description
1 polymer ?
#
loop_
_entity_poly.entity_id
_entity_poly.type
_entity_poly.pdbx_seq_one_letter_code
_entity_poly.pdbx_strand_id
1 'polypeptide(L)'
;MDMNLARLRKLAAEHGDAGSPDARDALILAFLQELNLVLAKPVIDAMPDMEIRQCYVKWTQAILVEASMEDRHEWLVRGVRLVLPDYSAPLVKPARKGLPANVISLEKNE
;
A
#
# COMPACT_ATOMS: atom_id res chain seq x y z
N MET A 1 -15.36 -10.24 -6.11
CA MET A 1 -14.13 -9.88 -6.84
C MET A 1 -13.72 -8.49 -6.36
N ASP A 2 -12.49 -8.27 -5.92
CA ASP A 2 -12.12 -6.97 -5.33
C ASP A 2 -11.95 -5.91 -6.42
N MET A 3 -12.87 -4.94 -6.46
CA MET A 3 -12.96 -3.91 -7.50
C MET A 3 -11.69 -3.05 -7.57
N ASN A 4 -11.07 -2.76 -6.42
CA ASN A 4 -9.84 -1.96 -6.36
C ASN A 4 -8.60 -2.70 -6.86
N LEU A 5 -8.57 -4.03 -6.74
CA LEU A 5 -7.48 -4.84 -7.30
C LEU A 5 -7.49 -4.79 -8.84
N ALA A 6 -8.66 -5.02 -9.45
CA ALA A 6 -8.80 -4.94 -10.90
C ALA A 6 -8.49 -3.53 -11.43
N ARG A 7 -8.97 -2.52 -10.69
CA ARG A 7 -8.73 -1.10 -10.96
C ARG A 7 -7.25 -0.73 -10.94
N LEU A 8 -6.52 -1.09 -9.88
CA LEU A 8 -5.09 -0.80 -9.76
C LEU A 8 -4.24 -1.59 -10.76
N ARG A 9 -4.60 -2.84 -11.08
CA ARG A 9 -3.93 -3.61 -12.15
C ARG A 9 -4.01 -2.89 -13.49
N LYS A 10 -5.19 -2.37 -13.84
CA LYS A 10 -5.40 -1.60 -15.06
C LYS A 10 -4.55 -0.33 -15.07
N LEU A 11 -4.63 0.47 -14.00
CA LEU A 11 -3.86 1.72 -13.87
C LEU A 11 -2.34 1.48 -13.94
N ALA A 12 -1.85 0.44 -13.26
CA ALA A 12 -0.44 0.13 -13.23
C ALA A 12 0.07 -0.40 -14.59
N ALA A 13 -0.77 -1.06 -15.38
CA ALA A 13 -0.47 -1.46 -16.75
C ALA A 13 -0.45 -0.24 -17.70
N GLU A 14 -1.46 0.63 -17.62
CA GLU A 14 -1.60 1.82 -18.47
C GLU A 14 -0.44 2.80 -18.30
N HIS A 15 0.09 2.93 -17.08
CA HIS A 15 1.17 3.86 -16.78
C HIS A 15 2.57 3.24 -16.78
N GLY A 16 2.70 1.95 -17.13
CA GLY A 16 4.00 1.29 -17.25
C GLY A 16 4.77 1.18 -15.93
N ASP A 17 4.07 0.98 -14.81
CA ASP A 17 4.71 0.82 -13.50
C ASP A 17 5.71 -0.36 -13.54
N ALA A 18 6.88 -0.19 -12.93
CA ALA A 18 7.99 -1.13 -13.06
C ALA A 18 7.73 -2.51 -12.42
N GLY A 19 8.43 -3.54 -12.91
CA GLY A 19 8.37 -4.91 -12.39
C GLY A 19 7.57 -5.88 -13.26
N SER A 20 7.80 -7.18 -13.05
CA SER A 20 7.03 -8.25 -13.69
C SER A 20 5.55 -8.18 -13.28
N PRO A 21 4.62 -8.72 -14.09
CA PRO A 21 3.19 -8.73 -13.74
C PRO A 21 2.92 -9.31 -12.35
N ASP A 22 3.60 -10.40 -11.98
CA ASP A 22 3.41 -11.07 -10.69
C ASP A 22 3.94 -10.23 -9.51
N ALA A 23 5.11 -9.61 -9.67
CA ALA A 23 5.68 -8.72 -8.65
C ALA A 23 4.78 -7.50 -8.42
N ARG A 24 4.24 -6.94 -9.51
CA ARG A 24 3.30 -5.83 -9.45
C ARG A 24 2.01 -6.23 -8.75
N ASP A 25 1.49 -7.42 -9.02
CA ASP A 25 0.28 -7.91 -8.37
C ASP A 25 0.47 -8.09 -6.86
N ALA A 26 1.61 -8.65 -6.45
CA ALA A 26 1.97 -8.76 -5.03
C ALA A 26 2.06 -7.39 -4.35
N LEU A 27 2.66 -6.39 -5.00
CA LEU A 27 2.74 -5.01 -4.49
C LEU A 27 1.37 -4.35 -4.38
N ILE A 28 0.50 -4.51 -5.38
CA ILE A 28 -0.87 -3.97 -5.34
C ILE A 28 -1.66 -4.60 -4.19
N LEU A 29 -1.55 -5.90 -3.99
CA LEU A 29 -2.22 -6.60 -2.89
C LEU A 29 -1.72 -6.11 -1.52
N ALA A 30 -0.40 -5.99 -1.34
CA ALA A 30 0.19 -5.48 -0.11
C ALA A 30 -0.21 -4.03 0.17
N PHE A 31 -0.18 -3.17 -0.86
CA PHE A 31 -0.66 -1.80 -0.76
C PHE A 31 -2.12 -1.72 -0.34
N LEU A 32 -3.01 -2.48 -0.97
CA LEU A 32 -4.44 -2.49 -0.63
C LEU A 32 -4.67 -3.00 0.80
N GLN A 33 -3.90 -3.98 1.27
CA GLN A 33 -3.97 -4.44 2.65
C GLN A 33 -3.59 -3.34 3.63
N GLU A 34 -2.46 -2.64 3.41
CA GLU A 34 -2.03 -1.53 4.25
C GLU A 34 -3.00 -0.34 4.18
N LEU A 35 -3.54 -0.03 3.00
CA LEU A 35 -4.52 1.03 2.81
C LEU A 35 -5.84 0.74 3.55
N ASN A 36 -6.30 -0.51 3.57
CA ASN A 36 -7.50 -0.91 4.33
C ASN A 36 -7.31 -0.83 5.86
N LEU A 37 -6.08 -0.75 6.37
CA LEU A 37 -5.83 -0.46 7.79
C LEU A 37 -6.04 1.01 8.11
N VAL A 38 -5.98 1.89 7.11
CA VAL A 38 -6.04 3.34 7.26
C VAL A 38 -7.37 3.90 6.80
N LEU A 39 -7.96 3.36 5.74
CA LEU A 39 -9.21 3.81 5.11
C LEU A 39 -10.25 2.72 5.10
N ALA A 40 -11.50 3.08 5.37
CA ALA A 40 -12.62 2.20 5.15
C ALA A 40 -12.81 1.94 3.64
N LYS A 41 -13.18 0.71 3.27
CA LYS A 41 -13.40 0.30 1.88
C LYS A 41 -14.26 1.27 1.04
N PRO A 42 -15.40 1.82 1.54
CA PRO A 42 -16.20 2.77 0.76
C PRO A 42 -15.45 4.06 0.40
N VAL A 43 -14.51 4.48 1.24
CA VAL A 43 -13.66 5.65 0.96
C VAL A 43 -12.69 5.33 -0.17
N ILE A 44 -12.03 4.17 -0.10
CA ILE A 44 -11.11 3.69 -1.14
C ILE A 44 -11.85 3.54 -2.49
N ASP A 45 -13.06 2.97 -2.47
CA ASP A 45 -13.91 2.80 -3.65
C ASP A 45 -14.28 4.15 -4.29
N ALA A 46 -14.46 5.19 -3.48
CA ALA A 46 -14.80 6.55 -3.93
C ALA A 46 -13.58 7.42 -4.31
N MET A 47 -12.35 7.00 -3.99
CA MET A 47 -11.15 7.76 -4.38
C MET A 47 -11.06 7.86 -5.91
N PRO A 48 -10.62 8.98 -6.50
CA PRO A 48 -10.32 9.08 -7.93
C PRO A 48 -9.15 8.18 -8.37
N ASP A 49 -9.13 7.75 -9.64
CA ASP A 49 -8.10 6.85 -10.19
C ASP A 49 -6.69 7.42 -10.02
N MET A 50 -6.54 8.71 -10.26
CA MET A 50 -5.25 9.41 -10.12
C MET A 50 -4.77 9.42 -8.67
N GLU A 51 -5.67 9.63 -7.71
CA GLU A 51 -5.33 9.71 -6.28
C GLU A 51 -4.89 8.35 -5.74
N ILE A 52 -5.68 7.29 -5.99
CA ILE A 52 -5.33 5.94 -5.53
C ILE A 52 -4.01 5.47 -6.17
N ARG A 53 -3.76 5.83 -7.43
CA ARG A 53 -2.49 5.55 -8.10
C ARG A 53 -1.32 6.31 -7.47
N GLN A 54 -1.47 7.60 -7.19
CA GLN A 54 -0.40 8.37 -6.54
C GLN A 54 -0.06 7.83 -5.16
N CYS A 55 -1.06 7.41 -4.37
CA CYS A 55 -0.85 6.72 -3.11
C CYS A 55 -0.06 5.42 -3.30
N TYR A 56 -0.44 4.60 -4.29
CA TYR A 56 0.27 3.37 -4.63
C TYR A 56 1.73 3.64 -5.00
N VAL A 57 2.00 4.59 -5.91
CA VAL A 57 3.36 4.91 -6.35
C VAL A 57 4.24 5.39 -5.19
N LYS A 58 3.75 6.33 -4.37
CA LYS A 58 4.52 6.81 -3.21
C LYS A 58 4.75 5.70 -2.18
N TRP A 59 3.76 4.84 -1.96
CA TRP A 59 3.91 3.68 -1.10
C TRP A 59 4.96 2.69 -1.63
N THR A 60 4.99 2.42 -2.94
CA THR A 60 6.04 1.57 -3.54
C THR A 60 7.42 2.20 -3.44
N GLN A 61 7.55 3.52 -3.56
CA GLN A 61 8.82 4.22 -3.33
C GLN A 61 9.30 4.06 -1.88
N ALA A 62 8.38 4.09 -0.91
CA ALA A 62 8.70 3.85 0.49
C ALA A 62 9.22 2.41 0.72
N ILE A 63 8.65 1.42 0.04
CA ILE A 63 9.18 0.03 0.05
C ILE A 63 10.61 -0.03 -0.49
N LEU A 64 10.90 0.68 -1.59
CA LEU A 64 12.23 0.68 -2.23
C LEU A 64 13.32 1.30 -1.36
N VAL A 65 12.97 2.26 -0.49
CA VAL A 65 13.91 2.83 0.49
C VAL A 65 13.90 2.08 1.82
N GLU A 66 13.35 0.86 1.83
CA GLU A 66 13.27 -0.03 2.99
C GLU A 66 12.56 0.61 4.20
N ALA A 67 11.62 1.53 3.97
CA ALA A 67 10.81 2.12 5.04
C ALA A 67 10.08 1.03 5.81
N SER A 68 10.00 1.16 7.14
CA SER A 68 9.28 0.19 7.95
C SER A 68 7.79 0.20 7.65
N MET A 69 7.08 -0.87 8.02
CA MET A 69 5.61 -0.90 7.90
C MET A 69 4.95 0.20 8.75
N GLU A 70 5.55 0.56 9.89
CA GLU A 70 5.09 1.66 10.74
C GLU A 70 5.23 3.01 10.03
N ASP A 71 6.36 3.28 9.36
CA ASP A 71 6.58 4.52 8.60
C ASP A 71 5.60 4.66 7.43
N ARG A 72 5.37 3.57 6.68
CA ARG A 72 4.41 3.56 5.57
C ARG A 72 2.98 3.77 6.05
N HIS A 73 2.62 3.15 7.18
CA HIS A 73 1.31 3.33 7.78
C HIS A 73 1.12 4.77 8.27
N GLU A 74 2.10 5.35 8.97
CA GLU A 74 2.03 6.75 9.41
C GLU A 74 1.94 7.70 8.20
N TRP A 75 2.69 7.43 7.14
CA TRP A 75 2.63 8.20 5.90
C TRP A 75 1.24 8.15 5.25
N LEU A 76 0.63 6.96 5.15
CA LEU A 76 -0.73 6.78 4.64
C LEU A 76 -1.74 7.53 5.52
N VAL A 77 -1.63 7.46 6.84
CA VAL A 77 -2.50 8.19 7.78
C VAL A 77 -2.37 9.71 7.60
N ARG A 78 -1.14 10.22 7.49
CA ARG A 78 -0.87 11.64 7.26
C ARG A 78 -1.42 12.09 5.90
N GLY A 79 -1.20 11.32 4.84
CA GLY A 79 -1.70 11.61 3.50
C GLY A 79 -3.22 11.67 3.45
N VAL A 80 -3.91 10.74 4.11
CA VAL A 80 -5.37 10.72 4.21
C VAL A 80 -5.91 11.94 4.96
N ARG A 81 -5.30 12.32 6.09
CA ARG A 81 -5.73 13.50 6.88
C ARG A 81 -5.64 14.81 6.10
N LEU A 82 -4.75 14.90 5.12
CA LEU A 82 -4.61 16.09 4.27
C LEU A 82 -5.74 16.20 3.23
N VAL A 83 -6.29 15.07 2.78
CA VAL A 83 -7.32 15.01 1.73
C VAL A 83 -8.74 14.95 2.33
N LEU A 84 -8.87 14.36 3.51
CA LEU A 84 -10.11 14.27 4.27
C LEU A 84 -9.89 14.89 5.66
N PRO A 85 -10.01 16.23 5.80
CA PRO A 85 -9.73 16.92 7.06
C PRO A 85 -10.63 16.47 8.21
N ASP A 86 -11.83 15.95 7.91
CA ASP A 86 -12.76 15.38 8.90
C ASP A 86 -12.51 13.89 9.19
N TYR A 87 -11.51 13.26 8.56
CA TYR A 87 -11.19 11.85 8.79
C TYR A 87 -10.42 11.65 10.10
N SER A 88 -11.17 11.24 11.13
CA SER A 88 -10.61 10.67 12.35
C SER A 88 -10.31 9.18 12.11
N ALA A 89 -9.07 8.87 11.75
CA ALA A 89 -8.63 7.48 11.65
C ALA A 89 -8.90 6.76 12.99
N PRO A 90 -9.56 5.58 12.99
CA PRO A 90 -9.64 4.78 14.20
C PRO A 90 -8.21 4.42 14.63
N LEU A 91 -7.91 4.59 15.93
CA LEU A 91 -6.63 4.20 16.54
C LEU A 91 -6.49 2.67 16.53
N VAL A 92 -6.28 2.09 15.36
CA VAL A 92 -5.94 0.67 15.22
C VAL A 92 -4.44 0.60 15.42
N LYS A 93 -4.01 0.16 16.61
CA LYS A 93 -2.59 -0.18 16.82
C LYS A 93 -2.22 -1.24 15.78
N PRO A 94 -1.18 -1.03 14.96
CA PRO A 94 -0.75 -2.06 14.03
C PRO A 94 -0.46 -3.32 14.83
N ALA A 95 -1.11 -4.43 14.47
CA ALA A 95 -0.79 -5.71 15.08
C ALA A 95 0.68 -5.96 14.78
N ARG A 96 1.52 -6.00 15.82
CA ARG A 96 2.92 -6.46 15.75
C ARG A 96 2.93 -7.95 15.40
N LYS A 97 2.50 -8.32 14.20
CA LYS A 97 2.87 -9.58 13.59
C LYS A 97 4.24 -9.33 13.02
N GLY A 98 5.27 -9.71 13.79
CA GLY A 98 6.58 -9.96 13.21
C GLY A 98 6.39 -10.84 11.97
N LEU A 99 7.18 -10.55 10.93
CA LEU A 99 7.22 -11.37 9.74
C LEU A 99 7.32 -12.86 10.17
N PRO A 100 6.52 -13.77 9.57
CA PRO A 100 6.68 -15.19 9.86
C PRO A 100 8.15 -15.56 9.65
N ALA A 101 8.73 -16.32 10.59
CA ALA A 101 10.15 -16.69 10.66
C ALA A 101 10.67 -17.51 9.46
N ASN A 102 9.88 -17.59 8.40
CA ASN A 102 10.09 -18.35 7.17
C ASN A 102 10.52 -17.42 6.01
N VAL A 103 10.67 -16.12 6.22
CA VAL A 103 11.36 -15.24 5.26
C VAL A 103 12.87 -15.42 5.49
N ILE A 104 13.39 -16.35 4.71
CA ILE A 104 14.76 -16.86 4.67
C ILE A 104 15.78 -15.73 4.68
N SER A 105 16.76 -15.86 5.57
CA SER A 105 18.06 -15.20 5.52
C SER A 105 18.68 -15.34 4.14
N LEU A 106 18.80 -14.23 3.40
CA LEU A 106 19.85 -14.10 2.40
C LEU A 106 21.15 -13.87 3.19
N GLU A 107 21.76 -14.97 3.63
CA GLU A 107 23.16 -14.93 4.07
C GLU A 107 24.01 -14.39 2.93
N LYS A 108 24.76 -13.34 3.26
CA LYS A 108 25.89 -12.86 2.45
C LYS A 108 26.88 -14.00 2.32
N ASN A 109 26.99 -14.55 1.11
CA ASN A 109 28.23 -15.18 0.67
C ASN A 109 29.11 -14.09 0.10
N GLU A 110 30.06 -13.62 0.92
CA GLU A 110 31.46 -13.31 0.53
C GLU A 110 32.29 -13.04 1.78
#